data_AF-A0A6I5QWL5-F1
#
_entry.id   AF-A0A6I5QWL5-F1
#
_cell.length_a   1.000
_cell.length_b   1.000
_cell.length_c   1.000
_cell.angle_alpha   90.00
_cell.angle_beta   90.00
_cell.angle_gamma   90.00
#
_symmetry.space_group_name_H-M   'P 1'
#
loop_
_entity.id
_entity.type
_entity.pdbx_description
1 polymer ?
#
loop_
_entity_poly.entity_id
_entity_poly.type
_entity_poly.pdbx_seq_one_letter_code
_entity_poly.pdbx_strand_id
1 'polypeptide(L)'
;MGTWIKETNKAIYLMQGGYWISRITKYPSSTNPNEQVVNITGLRSWFTRPDFPRAMTVSFSGPEPPQMPPPPPKPPSSTPSPSPSGNTSQISDDGLRIIKGFEGLELRAYQDSVGVWTIGYGHTAAAGPPDVYAGQTITNAEAETILKRDLGVFERGVRDRVKVPINSDQFSALVSFSFNVGLGALSNSTMLRKLNAGDYQGAANEFPRWVKAGGRTLQGLVRRRNAEQALFLSQDYTRYM
;
A
#
# COMPACT_ATOMS: atom_id res chain seq x y z
N MET A 1 -7.70 -17.06 -22.32
CA MET A 1 -6.58 -17.91 -21.84
C MET A 1 -6.40 -17.59 -20.37
N GLY A 2 -6.38 -18.60 -19.50
CA GLY A 2 -6.15 -18.37 -18.06
C GLY A 2 -4.72 -17.89 -17.79
N THR A 3 -4.45 -17.45 -16.57
CA THR A 3 -3.07 -17.15 -16.17
C THR A 3 -2.27 -18.43 -15.96
N TRP A 4 -0.95 -18.34 -15.97
CA TRP A 4 -0.05 -19.43 -15.58
C TRP A 4 1.20 -18.86 -14.91
N ILE A 5 1.95 -19.70 -14.22
CA ILE A 5 3.19 -19.28 -13.56
C ILE A 5 4.37 -19.59 -14.48
N LYS A 6 5.29 -18.65 -14.67
CA LYS A 6 6.61 -18.92 -15.26
C LYS A 6 7.68 -18.66 -14.23
N GLU A 7 8.59 -19.60 -14.06
CA GLU A 7 9.76 -19.46 -13.20
C GLU A 7 11.03 -19.38 -14.05
N THR A 8 11.96 -18.57 -13.56
CA THR A 8 13.31 -18.37 -14.10
C THR A 8 14.32 -18.26 -12.96
N ASN A 9 15.61 -18.29 -13.27
CA ASN A 9 16.70 -18.01 -12.32
C ASN A 9 16.65 -16.62 -11.65
N LYS A 10 15.81 -15.69 -12.13
CA LYS A 10 15.70 -14.33 -11.56
C LYS A 10 14.43 -14.12 -10.74
N ALA A 11 13.32 -14.70 -11.16
CA ALA A 11 12.00 -14.43 -10.57
C ALA A 11 10.97 -15.49 -10.93
N ILE A 12 9.85 -15.47 -10.20
CA ILE A 12 8.59 -16.14 -10.53
C ILE A 12 7.62 -15.08 -11.08
N TYR A 13 6.94 -15.39 -12.18
CA TYR A 13 6.05 -14.51 -12.90
C TYR A 13 4.64 -15.08 -12.93
N LEU A 14 3.64 -14.22 -12.74
CA LEU A 14 2.28 -14.50 -13.17
C LEU A 14 2.15 -14.05 -14.63
N MET A 15 1.87 -14.99 -15.51
CA MET A 15 1.79 -14.81 -16.95
C MET A 15 0.33 -14.72 -17.40
N GLN A 16 0.09 -13.89 -18.41
CA GLN A 16 -1.16 -13.82 -19.15
C GLN A 16 -0.83 -13.55 -20.61
N GLY A 17 -1.12 -14.51 -21.50
CA GLY A 17 -0.62 -14.44 -22.88
C GLY A 17 0.92 -14.48 -22.94
N GLY A 18 1.54 -13.76 -23.86
CA GLY A 18 3.00 -13.73 -23.99
C GLY A 18 3.75 -12.92 -22.91
N TYR A 19 3.05 -12.39 -21.91
CA TYR A 19 3.55 -11.34 -21.03
C TYR A 19 3.39 -11.66 -19.55
N TRP A 20 4.24 -11.08 -18.71
CA TRP A 20 4.03 -11.12 -17.25
C TRP A 20 3.23 -9.91 -16.75
N ILE A 21 2.37 -10.15 -15.75
CA ILE A 21 1.52 -9.14 -15.10
C ILE A 21 1.84 -8.95 -13.61
N SER A 22 2.53 -9.90 -13.00
CA SER A 22 3.08 -9.80 -11.64
C SER A 22 4.42 -10.54 -11.57
N ARG A 23 5.35 -10.06 -10.75
CA ARG A 23 6.72 -10.60 -10.61
C ARG A 23 7.09 -10.72 -9.14
N ILE A 24 7.59 -11.89 -8.73
CA ILE A 24 8.19 -12.15 -7.42
C ILE A 24 9.68 -12.42 -7.62
N THR A 25 10.51 -11.50 -7.15
CA THR A 25 11.96 -11.58 -7.27
C THR A 25 12.54 -12.64 -6.36
N LYS A 26 13.58 -13.31 -6.85
CA LYS A 26 14.39 -14.25 -6.07
C LYS A 26 15.61 -13.56 -5.48
N TYR A 27 16.03 -14.00 -4.31
CA TYR A 27 17.26 -13.53 -3.68
C TYR A 27 18.09 -14.72 -3.18
N PRO A 28 19.42 -14.58 -3.04
CA PRO A 28 20.28 -15.67 -2.57
C PRO A 28 19.89 -16.16 -1.17
N SER A 29 19.98 -17.47 -0.95
CA SER A 29 19.87 -18.05 0.40
C SER A 29 21.09 -17.68 1.25
N SER A 30 20.87 -17.40 2.53
CA SER A 30 21.94 -17.10 3.48
C SER A 30 22.71 -18.33 3.95
N THR A 31 22.16 -19.54 3.73
CA THR A 31 22.71 -20.80 4.24
C THR A 31 23.26 -21.71 3.14
N ASN A 32 22.87 -21.50 1.88
CA ASN A 32 23.35 -22.30 0.76
C ASN A 32 23.54 -21.42 -0.49
N PRO A 33 24.77 -21.26 -1.01
CA PRO A 33 25.04 -20.39 -2.17
C PRO A 33 24.41 -20.90 -3.48
N ASN A 34 23.98 -22.17 -3.53
CA ASN A 34 23.29 -22.75 -4.68
C ASN A 34 21.75 -22.62 -4.59
N GLU A 35 21.22 -21.98 -3.55
CA GLU A 35 19.79 -21.80 -3.34
C GLU A 35 19.36 -20.34 -3.52
N GLN A 36 18.12 -20.18 -3.98
CA GLN A 36 17.44 -18.91 -4.00
C GLN A 36 16.17 -18.99 -3.16
N VAL A 37 15.91 -17.94 -2.40
CA VAL A 37 14.70 -17.76 -1.61
C VAL A 37 13.73 -16.90 -2.40
N VAL A 38 12.46 -17.30 -2.37
CA VAL A 38 11.34 -16.58 -2.97
C VAL A 38 10.41 -16.15 -1.85
N ASN A 39 10.04 -14.87 -1.80
CA ASN A 39 8.97 -14.43 -0.91
C ASN A 39 7.61 -14.80 -1.52
N ILE A 40 6.98 -15.84 -0.97
CA ILE A 40 5.73 -16.39 -1.50
C ILE A 40 4.48 -15.61 -1.10
N THR A 41 4.57 -14.55 -0.27
CA THR A 41 3.36 -13.85 0.18
C THR A 41 2.55 -13.30 -0.99
N GLY A 42 3.21 -12.70 -1.98
CA GLY A 42 2.54 -12.15 -3.16
C GLY A 42 1.83 -13.21 -4.02
N LEU A 43 2.20 -14.49 -3.87
CA LEU A 43 1.57 -15.60 -4.60
C LEU A 43 0.14 -15.86 -4.16
N ARG A 44 -0.22 -15.56 -2.90
CA ARG A 44 -1.59 -15.77 -2.39
C ARG A 44 -2.62 -15.08 -3.27
N SER A 45 -2.31 -13.82 -3.66
CA SER A 45 -3.18 -13.02 -4.52
C SER A 45 -3.39 -13.64 -5.91
N TRP A 46 -2.45 -14.45 -6.41
CA TRP A 46 -2.54 -15.08 -7.72
C TRP A 46 -3.59 -16.19 -7.71
N PHE A 47 -3.67 -16.94 -6.61
CA PHE A 47 -4.59 -18.07 -6.45
C PHE A 47 -6.01 -17.66 -6.07
N THR A 48 -6.22 -16.41 -5.65
CA THR A 48 -7.55 -15.85 -5.40
C THR A 48 -8.17 -15.18 -6.64
N ARG A 49 -7.46 -15.15 -7.78
CA ARG A 49 -7.98 -14.56 -9.01
C ARG A 49 -9.07 -15.45 -9.64
N PRO A 50 -10.06 -14.88 -10.33
CA PRO A 50 -11.03 -15.67 -11.10
C PRO A 50 -10.36 -16.56 -12.16
N ASP A 51 -9.24 -16.10 -12.72
CA ASP A 51 -8.43 -16.77 -13.74
C ASP A 51 -7.14 -17.37 -13.15
N PHE A 52 -7.14 -17.75 -11.87
CA PHE A 52 -5.98 -18.25 -11.13
C PHE A 52 -5.11 -19.23 -11.93
N PRO A 53 -3.78 -19.22 -11.72
CA PRO A 53 -2.90 -20.02 -12.52
C PRO A 53 -3.12 -21.51 -12.29
N ARG A 54 -3.30 -22.25 -13.39
CA ARG A 54 -3.51 -23.71 -13.36
C ARG A 54 -2.30 -24.52 -13.84
N ALA A 55 -1.27 -23.83 -14.30
CA ALA A 55 -0.06 -24.44 -14.83
C ALA A 55 1.17 -23.64 -14.40
N MET A 56 2.32 -24.31 -14.34
CA MET A 56 3.61 -23.71 -14.08
C MET A 56 4.63 -24.19 -15.11
N THR A 57 5.39 -23.25 -15.67
CA THR A 57 6.54 -23.53 -16.54
C THR A 57 7.82 -23.18 -15.79
N VAL A 58 8.75 -24.12 -15.72
CA VAL A 58 10.09 -23.94 -15.11
C VAL A 58 11.10 -23.82 -16.25
N SER A 59 11.89 -22.75 -16.26
CA SER A 59 12.88 -22.50 -17.33
C SER A 59 14.30 -22.72 -16.80
N PHE A 60 15.02 -23.70 -17.36
CA PHE A 60 16.43 -23.96 -17.01
C PHE A 60 17.39 -22.86 -17.48
N SER A 61 17.07 -22.20 -18.60
CA SER A 61 17.78 -21.02 -19.11
C SER A 61 16.88 -20.26 -20.10
N GLY A 62 17.12 -18.96 -20.27
CA GLY A 62 16.40 -18.13 -21.23
C GLY A 62 16.16 -16.69 -20.77
N PRO A 63 15.74 -15.79 -21.69
CA PRO A 63 15.47 -14.40 -21.36
C PRO A 63 14.24 -14.27 -20.43
N GLU A 64 14.23 -13.22 -19.61
CA GLU A 64 13.05 -12.87 -18.82
C GLU A 64 11.87 -12.58 -19.77
N PRO A 65 10.66 -13.01 -19.42
CA PRO A 65 9.49 -12.67 -20.21
C PRO A 65 9.32 -11.15 -20.28
N PRO A 66 8.81 -10.61 -21.41
CA PRO A 66 8.48 -9.20 -21.50
C PRO A 66 7.32 -8.87 -20.56
N GLN A 67 7.36 -7.67 -19.95
CA GLN A 67 6.26 -7.16 -19.16
C GLN A 67 5.05 -6.89 -20.05
N MET A 68 3.84 -7.10 -19.52
CA MET A 68 2.63 -6.72 -20.25
C MET A 68 2.67 -5.22 -20.54
N PRO A 69 2.63 -4.81 -21.81
CA PRO A 69 2.67 -3.39 -22.15
C PRO A 69 1.48 -2.69 -21.49
N PRO A 70 1.65 -1.41 -21.07
CA PRO A 70 0.55 -0.65 -20.49
C PRO A 70 -0.62 -0.60 -21.47
N PRO A 71 -1.88 -0.67 -21.00
CA PRO A 71 -3.02 -0.58 -21.89
C PRO A 71 -2.99 0.76 -22.64
N PRO A 72 -3.39 0.79 -23.92
CA PRO A 72 -3.54 2.04 -24.64
C PRO A 72 -4.50 2.97 -23.88
N PRO A 73 -4.32 4.31 -23.99
CA PRO A 73 -5.22 5.27 -23.36
C PRO A 73 -6.67 4.98 -23.81
N LYS A 74 -7.58 4.82 -22.83
CA LYS A 74 -8.97 4.46 -23.09
C LYS A 74 -9.69 5.55 -23.92
N PRO A 75 -10.43 5.19 -24.99
CA PRO A 75 -11.48 6.05 -25.53
C PRO A 75 -12.60 6.26 -24.49
N PRO A 76 -13.38 7.36 -24.57
CA PRO A 76 -14.43 7.66 -23.59
C PRO A 76 -15.50 6.54 -23.53
N SER A 77 -15.86 6.17 -22.31
CA SER A 77 -16.51 4.90 -21.94
C SER A 77 -18.04 4.88 -22.09
N SER A 78 -18.59 3.74 -22.51
CA SER A 78 -19.97 3.29 -22.22
C SER A 78 -19.95 1.81 -21.76
N THR A 79 -20.55 1.54 -20.61
CA THR A 79 -20.57 0.31 -19.75
C THR A 79 -21.50 -0.82 -20.29
N PRO A 80 -21.56 -2.08 -19.73
CA PRO A 80 -21.73 -2.44 -18.28
C PRO A 80 -21.02 -3.71 -17.67
N SER A 81 -20.72 -3.59 -16.35
CA SER A 81 -20.77 -4.57 -15.20
C SER A 81 -19.82 -5.80 -15.07
N PRO A 82 -19.69 -6.47 -13.88
CA PRO A 82 -18.99 -6.00 -12.67
C PRO A 82 -17.92 -7.02 -12.12
N SER A 83 -16.81 -6.52 -11.60
CA SER A 83 -15.89 -7.21 -10.65
C SER A 83 -15.03 -6.15 -9.93
N PRO A 84 -14.63 -6.34 -8.66
CA PRO A 84 -14.16 -5.27 -7.78
C PRO A 84 -12.73 -4.87 -8.16
N SER A 85 -12.63 -4.05 -9.20
CA SER A 85 -11.44 -3.29 -9.51
C SER A 85 -11.40 -2.16 -8.50
N GLY A 86 -10.62 -2.32 -7.42
CA GLY A 86 -10.32 -1.21 -6.52
C GLY A 86 -9.81 -0.06 -7.37
N ASN A 87 -10.50 1.08 -7.33
CA ASN A 87 -10.04 2.31 -7.95
C ASN A 87 -8.62 2.54 -7.41
N THR A 88 -7.61 2.62 -8.29
CA THR A 88 -6.24 3.09 -7.94
C THR A 88 -6.22 4.55 -7.46
N SER A 89 -7.41 5.14 -7.27
CA SER A 89 -7.65 6.46 -6.71
C SER A 89 -8.10 6.42 -5.25
N GLN A 90 -8.32 5.25 -4.66
CA GLN A 90 -8.75 5.13 -3.26
C GLN A 90 -7.88 4.13 -2.53
N ILE A 91 -7.73 4.33 -1.23
CA ILE A 91 -7.03 3.41 -0.35
C ILE A 91 -7.69 2.03 -0.37
N SER A 92 -6.88 0.97 -0.35
CA SER A 92 -7.36 -0.41 -0.24
C SER A 92 -7.80 -0.75 1.18
N ASP A 93 -8.53 -1.85 1.34
CA ASP A 93 -8.89 -2.39 2.66
C ASP A 93 -7.65 -2.71 3.51
N ASP A 94 -6.55 -3.10 2.87
CA ASP A 94 -5.28 -3.34 3.55
C ASP A 94 -4.64 -2.04 4.05
N GLY A 95 -4.67 -0.98 3.24
CA GLY A 95 -4.26 0.35 3.69
C GLY A 95 -5.11 0.86 4.86
N LEU A 96 -6.43 0.69 4.77
CA LEU A 96 -7.34 1.02 5.88
C LEU A 96 -7.03 0.21 7.13
N ARG A 97 -6.72 -1.08 7.00
CA ARG A 97 -6.35 -1.94 8.15
C ARG A 97 -5.10 -1.42 8.85
N ILE A 98 -4.07 -1.04 8.11
CA ILE A 98 -2.85 -0.44 8.68
C ILE A 98 -3.19 0.84 9.46
N ILE A 99 -3.95 1.75 8.85
CA ILE A 99 -4.30 3.02 9.52
C ILE A 99 -5.10 2.75 10.78
N LYS A 100 -6.19 1.97 10.69
CA LYS A 100 -7.04 1.65 11.84
C LYS A 100 -6.26 0.97 12.98
N GLY A 101 -5.32 0.08 12.64
CA GLY A 101 -4.49 -0.63 13.61
C GLY A 101 -3.54 0.28 14.40
N PHE A 102 -2.98 1.32 13.75
CA PHE A 102 -2.03 2.23 14.41
C PHE A 102 -2.65 3.47 15.04
N GLU A 103 -3.75 3.98 14.49
CA GLU A 103 -4.44 5.14 15.06
C GLU A 103 -5.26 4.77 16.30
N GLY A 104 -5.79 3.53 16.35
CA GLY A 104 -6.74 3.12 17.38
C GLY A 104 -8.12 3.74 17.17
N LEU A 105 -9.13 3.19 17.86
CA LEU A 105 -10.53 3.61 17.74
C LEU A 105 -11.04 4.10 19.09
N GLU A 106 -11.46 5.36 19.14
CA GLU A 106 -12.11 5.95 20.31
C GLU A 106 -13.53 6.42 19.96
N LEU A 107 -14.54 5.70 20.45
CA LEU A 107 -15.95 5.99 20.13
C LEU A 107 -16.54 7.16 20.92
N ARG A 108 -15.83 7.63 21.94
CA ARG A 108 -16.24 8.77 22.76
C ARG A 108 -15.20 9.88 22.59
N ALA A 109 -15.69 11.11 22.38
CA ALA A 109 -14.81 12.26 22.28
C ALA A 109 -13.95 12.42 23.55
N TYR A 110 -12.65 12.63 23.35
CA TYR A 110 -11.68 12.90 24.39
C TYR A 110 -10.82 14.10 24.02
N GLN A 111 -10.14 14.70 24.99
CA GLN A 111 -9.14 15.73 24.71
C GLN A 111 -7.76 15.08 24.64
N ASP A 112 -7.01 15.38 23.59
CA ASP A 112 -5.62 14.95 23.46
C ASP A 112 -4.71 15.69 24.46
N SER A 113 -3.40 15.41 24.41
CA SER A 113 -2.42 16.03 25.32
C SER A 113 -2.31 17.55 25.22
N VAL A 114 -2.86 18.17 24.17
CA VAL A 114 -2.86 19.62 23.95
C VAL A 114 -4.27 20.23 24.06
N GLY A 115 -5.26 19.46 24.52
CA GLY A 115 -6.61 19.93 24.80
C GLY A 115 -7.58 19.91 23.61
N VAL A 116 -7.18 19.33 22.46
CA VAL A 116 -8.00 19.27 21.26
C VAL A 116 -8.97 18.09 21.33
N TRP A 117 -10.25 18.38 21.09
CA TRP A 117 -11.29 17.34 21.01
C TRP A 117 -11.04 16.42 19.82
N THR A 118 -10.91 15.13 20.13
CA THR A 118 -10.58 14.06 19.19
C THR A 118 -11.58 12.91 19.32
N ILE A 119 -11.96 12.28 18.20
CA ILE A 119 -12.86 11.12 18.17
C ILE A 119 -12.53 10.18 17.01
N GLY A 120 -12.99 8.94 17.07
CA GLY A 120 -12.81 7.93 16.02
C GLY A 120 -11.36 7.53 15.87
N TYR A 121 -10.85 7.62 14.64
CA TYR A 121 -9.46 7.32 14.27
C TYR A 121 -8.59 8.59 14.24
N GLY A 122 -8.64 9.40 15.30
CA GLY A 122 -7.86 10.63 15.40
C GLY A 122 -8.49 11.86 14.71
N HIS A 123 -9.80 11.85 14.48
CA HIS A 123 -10.51 12.97 13.84
C HIS A 123 -10.62 14.17 14.79
N THR A 124 -10.33 15.37 14.28
CA THR A 124 -10.47 16.64 15.01
C THR A 124 -11.16 17.67 14.11
N ALA A 125 -11.72 18.74 14.70
CA ALA A 125 -12.36 19.82 13.94
C ALA A 125 -11.43 20.48 12.90
N ALA A 126 -10.11 20.41 13.09
CA ALA A 126 -9.13 20.90 12.11
C ALA A 126 -9.11 20.10 10.80
N ALA A 127 -9.59 18.84 10.82
CA ALA A 127 -9.79 18.03 9.62
C ALA A 127 -11.06 18.43 8.84
N GLY A 128 -11.84 19.39 9.36
CA GLY A 128 -13.15 19.78 8.85
C GLY A 128 -14.28 19.10 9.64
N PRO A 129 -15.54 19.15 9.16
CA PRO A 129 -16.70 18.57 9.87
C PRO A 129 -16.56 17.07 10.21
N PRO A 130 -17.44 16.41 10.95
CA PRO A 130 -18.22 17.03 12.00
C PRO A 130 -17.31 17.68 13.05
N ASP A 131 -17.78 18.75 13.67
CA ASP A 131 -17.09 19.27 14.85
C ASP A 131 -17.13 18.24 15.97
N VAL A 132 -16.04 18.18 16.75
CA VAL A 132 -15.91 17.28 17.90
C VAL A 132 -16.17 18.06 19.18
N TYR A 133 -17.08 17.57 20.03
CA TYR A 133 -17.49 18.26 21.26
C TYR A 133 -17.59 17.31 22.45
N ALA A 134 -17.56 17.89 23.66
CA ALA A 134 -17.62 17.15 24.91
C ALA A 134 -18.85 16.26 24.99
N GLY A 135 -18.63 14.97 25.31
CA GLY A 135 -19.72 14.00 25.48
C GLY A 135 -20.26 13.42 24.18
N GLN A 136 -19.74 13.81 23.02
CA GLN A 136 -20.08 13.19 21.74
C GLN A 136 -19.66 11.70 21.73
N THR A 137 -20.54 10.86 21.19
CA THR A 137 -20.29 9.45 20.95
C THR A 137 -20.66 9.11 19.53
N ILE A 138 -19.92 8.18 18.92
CA ILE A 138 -20.17 7.67 17.58
C ILE A 138 -20.15 6.15 17.57
N THR A 139 -20.74 5.56 16.54
CA THR A 139 -20.66 4.13 16.24
C THR A 139 -19.38 3.80 15.46
N ASN A 140 -19.01 2.52 15.40
CA ASN A 140 -17.90 2.05 14.56
C ASN A 140 -18.09 2.46 13.08
N ALA A 141 -19.32 2.38 12.57
CA ALA A 141 -19.63 2.72 11.18
C ALA A 141 -19.46 4.23 10.91
N GLU A 142 -19.85 5.08 11.85
CA GLU A 142 -19.64 6.53 11.77
C GLU A 142 -18.14 6.86 11.84
N ALA A 143 -17.38 6.21 12.74
CA ALA A 143 -15.93 6.38 12.83
C ALA A 143 -15.22 6.02 11.52
N GLU A 144 -15.62 4.92 10.87
CA GLU A 144 -15.09 4.54 9.55
C GLU A 144 -15.48 5.53 8.45
N THR A 145 -16.69 6.09 8.51
CA THR A 145 -17.16 7.09 7.55
C THR A 145 -16.35 8.38 7.67
N ILE A 146 -16.11 8.84 8.90
CA ILE A 146 -15.27 9.99 9.20
C ILE A 146 -13.83 9.74 8.69
N LEU A 147 -13.25 8.58 9.02
CA LEU A 147 -11.90 8.23 8.57
C LEU A 147 -11.78 8.25 7.04
N LYS A 148 -12.69 7.60 6.31
CA LYS A 148 -12.66 7.59 4.83
C LYS A 148 -12.74 8.99 4.25
N ARG A 149 -13.51 9.88 4.88
CA ARG A 149 -13.63 11.26 4.44
C ARG A 149 -12.33 12.04 4.67
N ASP A 150 -11.73 11.91 5.84
CA ASP A 150 -10.46 12.57 6.18
C ASP A 150 -9.33 12.10 5.26
N LEU A 151 -9.32 10.79 4.94
CA LEU A 151 -8.37 10.20 4.00
C LEU A 151 -8.48 10.81 2.60
N GLY A 152 -9.63 11.35 2.20
CA GLY A 152 -9.80 11.96 0.88
C GLY A 152 -8.81 13.10 0.59
N VAL A 153 -8.38 13.88 1.60
CA VAL A 153 -7.35 14.91 1.43
C VAL A 153 -5.99 14.27 1.14
N PHE A 154 -5.65 13.20 1.84
CA PHE A 154 -4.39 12.48 1.67
C PHE A 154 -4.34 11.69 0.36
N GLU A 155 -5.43 11.03 -0.03
CA GLU A 155 -5.58 10.36 -1.32
C GLU A 155 -5.36 11.32 -2.50
N ARG A 156 -6.01 12.49 -2.47
CA ARG A 156 -5.77 13.55 -3.45
C ARG A 156 -4.33 14.03 -3.40
N GLY A 157 -3.83 14.34 -2.21
CA GLY A 157 -2.48 14.85 -2.03
C GLY A 157 -1.38 13.91 -2.54
N VAL A 158 -1.52 12.60 -2.33
CA VAL A 158 -0.61 11.58 -2.88
C VAL A 158 -0.73 11.54 -4.40
N ARG A 159 -1.95 11.50 -4.94
CA ARG A 159 -2.19 11.45 -6.39
C ARG A 159 -1.56 12.63 -7.13
N ASP A 160 -1.68 13.83 -6.59
CA ASP A 160 -1.15 15.05 -7.22
C ASP A 160 0.40 15.10 -7.20
N ARG A 161 1.03 14.35 -6.31
CA ARG A 161 2.48 14.37 -6.07
C ARG A 161 3.23 13.25 -6.76
N VAL A 162 2.59 12.10 -6.92
CA VAL A 162 3.18 10.94 -7.61
C VAL A 162 3.03 11.12 -9.12
N LYS A 163 4.17 11.10 -9.82
CA LYS A 163 4.27 11.38 -11.27
C LYS A 163 4.49 10.12 -12.11
N VAL A 164 4.62 8.96 -11.46
CA VAL A 164 4.85 7.66 -12.08
C VAL A 164 3.69 6.72 -11.80
N PRO A 165 3.44 5.70 -12.65
CA PRO A 165 2.44 4.69 -12.36
C PRO A 165 2.76 3.94 -11.06
N ILE A 166 1.77 3.80 -10.19
CA ILE A 166 1.85 2.99 -8.97
C ILE A 166 0.65 2.07 -8.86
N ASN A 167 0.82 0.94 -8.18
CA ASN A 167 -0.27 0.02 -7.89
C ASN A 167 -1.08 0.45 -6.64
N SER A 168 -2.17 -0.26 -6.36
CA SER A 168 -3.06 0.04 -5.22
C SER A 168 -2.33 -0.04 -3.87
N ASP A 169 -1.42 -1.00 -3.69
CA ASP A 169 -0.71 -1.18 -2.43
C ASP A 169 0.29 -0.05 -2.16
N GLN A 170 1.04 0.35 -3.19
CA GLN A 170 1.94 1.49 -3.17
C GLN A 170 1.19 2.78 -2.85
N PHE A 171 0.05 3.01 -3.51
CA PHE A 171 -0.81 4.16 -3.23
C PHE A 171 -1.29 4.14 -1.78
N SER A 172 -1.81 3.00 -1.32
CA SER A 172 -2.34 2.82 0.02
C SER A 172 -1.29 3.01 1.12
N ALA A 173 -0.06 2.51 0.89
CA ALA A 173 1.06 2.71 1.79
C ALA A 173 1.47 4.19 1.88
N LEU A 174 1.51 4.91 0.76
CA LEU A 174 1.81 6.34 0.73
C LEU A 174 0.70 7.19 1.38
N VAL A 175 -0.57 6.79 1.24
CA VAL A 175 -1.70 7.44 1.93
C VAL A 175 -1.60 7.21 3.43
N SER A 176 -1.38 5.98 3.90
CA SER A 176 -1.18 5.67 5.33
C SER A 176 0.01 6.42 5.93
N PHE A 177 1.13 6.46 5.19
CA PHE A 177 2.30 7.25 5.55
C PHE A 177 1.96 8.73 5.68
N SER A 178 1.29 9.30 4.67
CA SER A 178 0.93 10.72 4.64
C SER A 178 -0.09 11.08 5.72
N PHE A 179 -1.00 10.17 6.06
CA PHE A 179 -1.94 10.34 7.17
C PHE A 179 -1.18 10.51 8.49
N ASN A 180 -0.09 9.74 8.69
CA ASN A 180 0.73 9.81 9.90
C ASN A 180 1.62 11.06 9.99
N VAL A 181 2.34 11.37 8.91
CA VAL A 181 3.41 12.39 8.94
C VAL A 181 3.02 13.69 8.23
N GLY A 182 1.85 13.74 7.61
CA GLY A 182 1.36 14.85 6.80
C GLY A 182 1.86 14.84 5.36
N LEU A 183 1.07 15.45 4.47
CA LEU A 183 1.42 15.60 3.04
C LEU A 183 2.67 16.47 2.82
N GLY A 184 2.95 17.43 3.70
CA GLY A 184 4.16 18.26 3.63
C GLY A 184 5.43 17.43 3.77
N ALA A 185 5.43 16.43 4.66
CA ALA A 185 6.55 15.50 4.83
C ALA A 185 6.76 14.63 3.59
N LEU A 186 5.68 14.08 3.01
CA LEU A 186 5.78 13.33 1.75
C LEU A 186 6.34 14.20 0.61
N SER A 187 5.83 15.43 0.46
CA SER A 187 6.22 16.36 -0.62
C SER A 187 7.73 16.59 -0.68
N ASN A 188 8.35 16.75 0.49
CA ASN A 188 9.77 17.10 0.63
C ASN A 188 10.67 15.87 0.84
N SER A 189 10.10 14.66 0.79
CA SER A 189 10.82 13.43 1.10
C SER A 189 11.76 12.97 -0.01
N THR A 190 12.88 12.35 0.39
CA THR A 190 13.70 11.55 -0.53
C THR A 190 12.90 10.38 -1.11
N MET A 191 11.93 9.84 -0.36
CA MET A 191 11.03 8.78 -0.79
C MET A 191 10.28 9.16 -2.07
N LEU A 192 9.59 10.30 -2.07
CA LEU A 192 8.82 10.78 -3.22
C LEU A 192 9.74 11.12 -4.40
N ARG A 193 10.91 11.72 -4.13
CA ARG A 193 11.91 12.01 -5.18
C ARG A 193 12.38 10.74 -5.89
N LYS A 194 12.72 9.70 -5.14
CA LYS A 194 13.12 8.39 -5.69
C LYS A 194 11.99 7.74 -6.47
N LEU A 195 10.79 7.72 -5.89
CA LEU A 195 9.61 7.16 -6.56
C LEU A 195 9.35 7.85 -7.90
N ASN A 196 9.32 9.18 -7.93
CA ASN A 196 9.09 9.95 -9.16
C ASN A 196 10.23 9.84 -10.18
N ALA A 197 11.41 9.35 -9.78
CA ALA A 197 12.50 8.98 -10.68
C ALA A 197 12.40 7.52 -11.18
N GLY A 198 11.35 6.79 -10.81
CA GLY A 198 11.15 5.38 -11.14
C GLY A 198 11.89 4.39 -10.22
N ASP A 199 12.55 4.88 -9.17
CA ASP A 199 13.25 4.05 -8.19
C ASP A 199 12.30 3.59 -7.07
N TYR A 200 11.43 2.63 -7.41
CA TYR A 200 10.43 2.09 -6.48
C TYR A 200 11.07 1.41 -5.25
N GLN A 201 12.13 0.62 -5.47
CA GLN A 201 12.81 -0.07 -4.37
C GLN A 201 13.53 0.93 -3.46
N GLY A 202 14.20 1.93 -4.03
CA GLY A 202 14.82 2.99 -3.26
C GLY A 202 13.82 3.83 -2.49
N ALA A 203 12.62 4.07 -3.04
CA ALA A 203 11.52 4.71 -2.30
C ALA A 203 11.06 3.84 -1.12
N ALA A 204 10.87 2.53 -1.33
CA ALA A 204 10.52 1.60 -0.26
C ALA A 204 11.57 1.58 0.86
N ASN A 205 12.85 1.70 0.53
CA ASN A 205 13.94 1.73 1.50
C ASN A 205 13.98 3.04 2.34
N GLU A 206 13.19 4.07 2.00
CA GLU A 206 13.12 5.30 2.80
C GLU A 206 12.13 5.21 3.96
N PHE A 207 11.16 4.28 3.97
CA PHE A 207 10.18 4.15 5.06
C PHE A 207 10.82 4.05 6.45
N PRO A 208 11.84 3.20 6.70
CA PRO A 208 12.46 3.05 8.02
C PRO A 208 13.16 4.30 8.55
N ARG A 209 13.33 5.34 7.74
CA ARG A 209 13.92 6.62 8.18
C ARG A 209 12.94 7.50 8.95
N TRP A 210 11.64 7.22 8.83
CA TRP A 210 10.54 8.00 9.40
C TRP A 210 10.01 7.40 10.70
N VAL A 211 10.94 7.12 11.61
CA VAL A 211 10.68 6.41 12.88
C VAL A 211 10.97 7.25 14.13
N LYS A 212 11.30 8.53 13.96
CA LYS A 212 11.70 9.42 15.04
C LYS A 212 10.63 10.46 15.35
N ALA A 213 10.40 10.72 16.62
CA ALA A 213 9.66 11.88 17.12
C ALA A 213 10.39 12.45 18.35
N GLY A 214 10.44 13.78 18.49
CA GLY A 214 11.21 14.42 19.56
C GLY A 214 12.69 14.02 19.59
N GLY A 215 13.29 13.72 18.43
CA GLY A 215 14.67 13.27 18.30
C GLY A 215 14.94 11.80 18.67
N ARG A 216 13.94 11.06 19.17
CA ARG A 216 14.07 9.66 19.61
C ARG A 216 13.37 8.71 18.67
N THR A 217 13.94 7.52 18.46
CA THR A 217 13.28 6.45 17.72
C THR A 217 12.14 5.88 18.56
N LEU A 218 10.94 5.82 17.98
CA LEU A 218 9.75 5.24 18.61
C LEU A 218 9.45 3.87 18.02
N GLN A 219 9.37 2.84 18.86
CA GLN A 219 9.11 1.46 18.41
C GLN A 219 7.76 1.32 17.69
N GLY A 220 6.75 2.09 18.09
CA GLY A 220 5.47 2.13 17.38
C GLY A 220 5.61 2.62 15.93
N LEU A 221 6.43 3.66 15.71
CA LEU A 221 6.71 4.15 14.36
C LEU A 221 7.56 3.16 13.55
N VAL A 222 8.50 2.45 14.19
CA VAL A 222 9.26 1.38 13.53
C VAL A 222 8.32 0.31 12.98
N ARG A 223 7.39 -0.20 13.81
CA ARG A 223 6.39 -1.18 13.36
C ARG A 223 5.52 -0.64 12.24
N ARG A 224 5.04 0.60 12.37
CA ARG A 224 4.22 1.26 11.35
C ARG A 224 4.92 1.40 10.01
N ARG A 225 6.16 1.89 10.01
CA ARG A 225 6.95 2.04 8.78
C ARG A 225 7.26 0.69 8.14
N ASN A 226 7.49 -0.36 8.93
CA ASN A 226 7.69 -1.71 8.40
C ASN A 226 6.41 -2.28 7.76
N ALA A 227 5.24 -2.05 8.37
CA ALA A 227 3.96 -2.44 7.79
C ALA A 227 3.68 -1.73 6.47
N GLU A 228 3.85 -0.41 6.44
CA GLU A 228 3.64 0.39 5.22
C GLU A 228 4.66 0.03 4.13
N GLN A 229 5.93 -0.20 4.49
CA GLN A 229 6.95 -0.67 3.55
C GLN A 229 6.58 -2.04 2.96
N ALA A 230 6.14 -2.97 3.82
CA ALA A 230 5.71 -4.29 3.37
C ALA A 230 4.53 -4.17 2.41
N LEU A 231 3.50 -3.36 2.75
CA LEU A 231 2.39 -3.09 1.84
C LEU A 231 2.88 -2.47 0.53
N PHE A 232 3.75 -1.45 0.57
CA PHE A 232 4.30 -0.82 -0.63
C PHE A 232 5.01 -1.81 -1.57
N LEU A 233 5.63 -2.84 -1.00
CA LEU A 233 6.31 -3.92 -1.72
C LEU A 233 5.38 -5.11 -2.04
N SER A 234 4.07 -5.00 -1.78
CA SER A 234 3.06 -6.05 -1.90
C SER A 234 3.45 -7.33 -1.12
N GLN A 235 4.02 -7.14 0.08
CA GLN A 235 4.43 -8.18 1.03
C GLN A 235 3.48 -8.24 2.23
N ASP A 236 3.70 -9.24 3.10
CA ASP A 236 2.88 -9.44 4.29
C ASP A 236 3.17 -8.35 5.31
N TYR A 237 2.25 -7.40 5.44
CA TYR A 237 2.32 -6.34 6.43
C TYR A 237 1.74 -6.78 7.79
N THR A 238 0.97 -7.86 7.85
CA THR A 238 0.22 -8.25 9.05
C THR A 238 1.12 -8.66 10.21
N ARG A 239 2.32 -9.16 9.92
CA ARG A 239 3.36 -9.46 10.92
C ARG A 239 3.87 -8.24 11.71
N TYR A 240 3.49 -7.02 11.30
CA TYR A 240 3.88 -5.77 11.93
C TYR A 240 2.72 -5.02 12.59
N MET A 241 1.49 -5.54 12.46
CA MET A 241 0.31 -5.06 13.19
C MET A 241 0.33 -5.61 14.61
#